data_AF-A0A2G5V9V7-F1
#
_entry.id   AF-A0A2G5V9V7-F1
#
_cell.length_a   1.000
_cell.length_b   1.000
_cell.length_c   1.000
_cell.angle_alpha   90.00
_cell.angle_beta   90.00
_cell.angle_gamma   90.00
#
_symmetry.space_group_name_H-M   'P 1'
#
loop_
_entity.id
_entity.type
_entity.pdbx_description
1 polymer ?
#
loop_
_entity_poly.entity_id
_entity_poly.type
_entity_poly.pdbx_seq_one_letter_code
_entity_poly.pdbx_strand_id
1 'polypeptide(L)'
;MYYYFLCFFFLSLLIVISADEQFISTEEPSMIRISGQPICSTGYEALDISWEKCMAKCRADVNCSAVYKKSDVKCQYYQFGSLSSFDQGDFAGREIALKIQLSGDQCPTSNPLVPGPINFTQVINGQHYTTTVSKSYFFEYMYNLNYSIAVPVQTCPNNTKQFQRFKGETYVVCIGLFFFEAPRCNNVTQAYAVCRAQKGTLTGPANAEEYKYIQNISNSSKYTSNPDSYKYLTYWIDGESTMREKDYVFFDYSHDGFTNYKWEVVFKLSDIKCQFFAFQGISTVQESAAGGYEIALKIQLPVSKCPISNPLIPGPTYLTQTINNQLRTTTVSFDSKSKQYKLTYRVISCPENTKLFLRRGAKVCIGLFFFEDPRCNNYAQASALCKAKNGTLTGPANADEYKYIQNISNSSNYTSNPDSFDYLTYWIDGAGTNTAYTFEDPTHDGTTNYQWAEGVSRSKAAGQCLHNPNPLHVNISEYPCTATFLVKAVCWRGALCQIPPIIE
;
A
#
# COMPACT_ATOMS: atom_id res chain seq x y z
N MET A 1 59.24 -12.49 45.52
CA MET A 1 59.70 -11.42 44.60
C MET A 1 59.17 -11.80 43.22
N TYR A 2 58.31 -10.94 42.66
CA TYR A 2 57.95 -10.70 41.24
C TYR A 2 58.44 -11.66 40.13
N TYR A 3 57.77 -11.94 39.00
CA TYR A 3 56.45 -11.66 38.36
C TYR A 3 56.42 -12.52 37.05
N TYR A 4 55.25 -13.03 36.63
CA TYR A 4 54.70 -13.28 35.27
C TYR A 4 55.57 -13.80 34.08
N PHE A 5 55.06 -14.82 33.35
CA PHE A 5 54.30 -14.63 32.08
C PHE A 5 53.93 -16.00 31.47
N LEU A 6 52.63 -16.26 31.26
CA LEU A 6 52.08 -17.42 30.56
C LEU A 6 51.36 -16.89 29.30
N CYS A 7 51.94 -17.12 28.13
CA CYS A 7 51.32 -16.80 26.83
C CYS A 7 50.62 -18.05 26.28
N PHE A 8 49.29 -18.03 26.25
CA PHE A 8 48.48 -18.91 25.40
C PHE A 8 47.83 -18.06 24.31
N PHE A 9 48.25 -18.29 23.07
CA PHE A 9 47.58 -17.80 21.86
C PHE A 9 46.30 -18.61 21.65
N PHE A 10 45.13 -18.01 21.85
CA PHE A 10 43.85 -18.50 21.32
C PHE A 10 43.49 -17.68 20.09
N LEU A 11 43.48 -18.34 18.93
CA LEU A 11 42.98 -17.80 17.67
C LEU A 11 41.44 -17.83 17.74
N SER A 12 40.81 -16.66 17.83
CA SER A 12 39.36 -16.50 17.88
C SER A 12 38.72 -16.66 16.49
N LEU A 13 37.73 -17.55 16.42
CA LEU A 13 36.85 -17.79 15.29
C LEU A 13 35.87 -16.60 15.16
N LEU A 14 35.96 -15.83 14.07
CA LEU A 14 34.98 -14.79 13.71
C LEU A 14 33.75 -15.47 13.11
N ILE A 15 32.66 -15.56 13.89
CA ILE A 15 31.32 -15.80 13.36
C ILE A 15 30.74 -14.43 13.01
N VAL A 16 30.68 -14.11 11.72
CA VAL A 16 29.88 -13.01 11.19
C VAL A 16 28.42 -13.48 11.21
N ILE A 17 27.68 -13.07 12.25
CA ILE A 17 26.22 -13.16 12.24
C ILE A 17 25.73 -11.98 11.41
N SER A 18 25.32 -12.23 10.16
CA SER A 18 24.51 -11.27 9.42
C SER A 18 23.12 -11.25 10.06
N ALA A 19 22.85 -10.25 10.88
CA ALA A 19 21.49 -9.89 11.25
C ALA A 19 20.81 -9.34 10.00
N ASP A 20 20.03 -10.19 9.34
CA ASP A 20 18.99 -9.77 8.40
C ASP A 20 17.82 -9.27 9.26
N GLU A 21 17.94 -8.04 9.76
CA GLU A 21 16.81 -7.32 10.33
C GLU A 21 15.92 -6.86 9.18
N GLN A 22 14.84 -7.60 9.03
CA GLN A 22 13.68 -7.24 8.24
C GLN A 22 13.22 -5.83 8.64
N PHE A 23 13.47 -4.87 7.77
CA PHE A 23 13.19 -3.44 7.92
C PHE A 23 11.68 -3.21 8.13
N ILE A 24 11.26 -3.16 9.40
CA ILE A 24 10.02 -2.50 9.82
C ILE A 24 10.38 -1.03 9.91
N SER A 25 9.89 -0.18 8.99
CA SER A 25 10.06 1.26 9.14
C SER A 25 9.16 1.78 10.26
N THR A 26 9.58 1.63 11.51
CA THR A 26 9.17 2.56 12.56
C THR A 26 9.99 3.81 12.33
N GLU A 27 9.43 4.83 11.68
CA GLU A 27 10.05 6.15 11.56
C GLU A 27 10.61 6.56 12.94
N GLU A 28 11.93 6.76 13.05
CA GLU A 28 12.53 7.21 14.31
C GLU A 28 11.93 8.58 14.72
N PRO A 29 11.57 8.78 15.99
CA PRO A 29 10.97 10.03 16.42
C PRO A 29 11.95 11.20 16.25
N SER A 30 11.48 12.26 15.61
CA SER A 30 12.27 13.48 15.39
C SER A 30 12.09 14.47 16.55
N MET A 31 13.13 15.26 16.81
CA MET A 31 13.08 16.33 17.82
C MET A 31 12.96 17.68 17.10
N ILE A 32 11.87 18.41 17.33
CA ILE A 32 11.75 19.78 16.83
C ILE A 32 12.36 20.77 17.82
N ARG A 33 13.14 21.72 17.32
CA ARG A 33 13.73 22.81 18.11
C ARG A 33 12.90 24.08 17.98
N ILE A 34 12.64 24.73 19.11
CA ILE A 34 11.83 25.93 19.21
C ILE A 34 12.57 26.91 20.13
N SER A 35 12.73 28.15 19.69
CA SER A 35 13.20 29.23 20.57
C SER A 35 12.14 29.50 21.63
N GLY A 36 12.47 29.23 22.88
CA GLY A 36 11.48 29.22 23.95
C GLY A 36 12.00 28.72 25.28
N GLN A 37 11.16 28.82 26.31
CA GLN A 37 11.47 28.37 27.66
C GLN A 37 10.26 27.73 28.35
N PRO A 38 10.46 26.73 29.23
CA PRO A 38 9.39 26.12 30.01
C PRO A 38 8.77 27.14 30.97
N ILE A 39 7.44 27.12 31.10
CA ILE A 39 6.69 27.97 32.03
C ILE A 39 6.21 27.15 33.23
N CYS A 40 5.44 26.09 32.97
CA CYS A 40 4.90 25.22 34.01
C CYS A 40 5.38 23.79 33.81
N SER A 41 5.93 23.19 34.87
CA SER A 41 6.37 21.79 34.90
C SER A 41 6.18 21.20 36.30
N THR A 42 5.84 19.92 36.39
CA THR A 42 5.74 19.17 37.64
C THR A 42 7.08 18.56 38.08
N GLY A 43 8.06 18.48 37.17
CA GLY A 43 9.42 18.03 37.48
C GLY A 43 10.33 17.96 36.24
N TYR A 44 11.64 17.99 36.47
CA TYR A 44 12.67 17.80 35.45
C TYR A 44 13.94 17.18 36.06
N GLU A 45 14.72 16.49 35.23
CA GLU A 45 16.08 16.08 35.55
C GLU A 45 17.08 17.09 34.96
N ALA A 46 18.04 17.58 35.75
CA ALA A 46 19.09 18.46 35.26
C ALA A 46 20.30 17.62 34.82
N LEU A 47 20.73 17.78 33.57
CA LEU A 47 21.85 17.03 33.00
C LEU A 47 22.98 17.99 32.63
N ASP A 48 24.19 17.68 33.11
CA ASP A 48 25.44 18.39 32.76
C ASP A 48 26.10 17.74 31.53
N ILE A 49 25.41 17.80 30.38
CA ILE A 49 25.85 17.27 29.09
C ILE A 49 25.61 18.29 27.98
N SER A 50 26.25 18.11 26.82
CA SER A 50 26.03 19.01 25.68
C SER A 50 24.59 18.98 25.20
N TRP A 51 24.14 20.09 24.59
CA TRP A 51 22.78 20.20 24.06
C TRP A 51 22.44 19.08 23.07
N GLU A 52 23.38 18.73 22.19
CA GLU A 52 23.23 17.64 21.21
C GLU A 52 23.07 16.28 21.89
N LYS A 53 23.88 16.01 22.92
CA LYS A 53 23.77 14.78 23.70
C LYS A 53 22.45 14.71 24.47
N CYS A 54 21.96 15.84 24.95
CA CYS A 54 20.68 15.92 25.63
C CYS A 54 19.50 15.60 24.70
N MET A 55 19.49 16.19 23.49
CA MET A 55 18.49 15.87 22.47
C MET A 55 18.58 14.41 22.03
N ALA A 56 19.79 13.89 21.82
CA ALA A 56 20.00 12.48 21.45
C ALA A 56 19.50 11.51 22.54
N LYS A 57 19.79 11.81 23.81
CA LYS A 57 19.27 11.03 24.95
C LYS A 57 17.74 11.05 24.97
N CYS A 58 17.11 12.21 24.81
CA CYS A 58 15.65 12.34 24.77
C CYS A 58 15.02 11.62 23.57
N ARG A 59 15.69 11.67 22.42
CA ARG A 59 15.26 10.96 21.21
C ARG A 59 15.22 9.45 21.45
N ALA A 60 16.30 8.90 22.03
CA ALA A 60 16.43 7.47 22.31
C ALA A 60 15.54 6.99 23.48
N ASP A 61 15.30 7.85 24.48
CA ASP A 61 14.50 7.50 25.64
C ASP A 61 13.00 7.61 25.35
N VAL A 62 12.29 6.49 25.47
CA VAL A 62 10.85 6.40 25.22
C VAL A 62 10.03 7.24 26.20
N ASN A 63 10.54 7.50 27.40
CA ASN A 63 9.84 8.28 28.42
C ASN A 63 10.06 9.78 28.29
N CYS A 64 10.98 10.22 27.44
CA CYS A 64 11.24 11.64 27.23
C CYS A 64 10.17 12.28 26.35
N SER A 65 9.66 13.44 26.76
CA SER A 65 8.75 14.26 25.93
C SER A 65 9.40 15.55 25.44
N ALA A 66 10.28 16.16 26.24
CA ALA A 66 10.91 17.43 25.91
C ALA A 66 12.27 17.60 26.60
N VAL A 67 13.11 18.45 26.05
CA VAL A 67 14.33 18.96 26.69
C VAL A 67 14.44 20.47 26.54
N TYR A 68 15.04 21.15 27.51
CA TYR A 68 15.27 22.60 27.45
C TYR A 68 16.75 22.93 27.68
N LYS A 69 17.28 23.83 26.86
CA LYS A 69 18.66 24.28 26.89
C LYS A 69 18.84 25.40 27.92
N LYS A 70 19.55 25.13 29.01
CA LYS A 70 20.00 26.16 29.98
C LYS A 70 21.30 26.81 29.53
N SER A 71 22.22 26.03 28.97
CA SER A 71 23.46 26.45 28.31
C SER A 71 23.90 25.37 27.32
N ASP A 72 25.00 25.57 26.59
CA ASP A 72 25.51 24.56 25.65
C ASP A 72 25.95 23.25 26.30
N VAL A 73 26.15 23.25 27.63
CA VAL A 73 26.63 22.10 28.42
C VAL A 73 25.69 21.72 29.58
N LYS A 74 24.50 22.33 29.64
CA LYS A 74 23.48 22.02 30.64
C LYS A 74 22.08 22.06 30.04
N CYS A 75 21.29 21.02 30.29
CA CYS A 75 19.90 20.96 29.86
C CYS A 75 18.98 20.45 30.98
N GLN A 76 17.69 20.73 30.83
CA GLN A 76 16.61 20.11 31.61
C GLN A 76 15.94 19.04 30.75
N TYR A 77 15.75 17.86 31.31
CA TYR A 77 15.10 16.72 30.69
C TYR A 77 13.72 16.51 31.31
N TYR A 78 12.69 16.40 30.47
CA TYR A 78 11.29 16.29 30.87
C TYR A 78 10.72 14.96 30.43
N GLN A 79 10.27 14.17 31.41
CA GLN A 79 9.52 12.96 31.15
C GLN A 79 8.12 13.29 30.61
N PHE A 80 7.46 12.31 30.03
CA PHE A 80 6.05 12.41 29.66
C PHE A 80 5.21 12.88 30.85
N GLY A 81 4.31 13.83 30.63
CA GLY A 81 3.48 14.40 31.70
C GLY A 81 4.15 15.50 32.52
N SER A 82 5.47 15.72 32.40
CA SER A 82 6.19 16.58 33.34
C SER A 82 6.29 18.05 32.93
N LEU A 83 6.06 18.38 31.65
CA LEU A 83 6.05 19.76 31.13
C LEU A 83 4.65 20.16 30.67
N SER A 84 3.99 21.08 31.38
CA SER A 84 2.61 21.48 31.06
C SER A 84 2.53 22.62 30.04
N SER A 85 3.50 23.53 30.01
CA SER A 85 3.49 24.66 29.08
C SER A 85 4.88 25.27 28.86
N PHE A 86 5.05 25.93 27.72
CA PHE A 86 6.25 26.70 27.38
C PHE A 86 5.89 27.99 26.64
N ASP A 87 6.81 28.94 26.66
CA ASP A 87 6.71 30.21 25.94
C ASP A 87 7.56 30.15 24.67
N GLN A 88 7.04 30.65 23.55
CA GLN A 88 7.77 30.78 22.29
C GLN A 88 8.24 32.22 22.12
N GLY A 89 9.56 32.43 22.15
CA GLY A 89 10.15 33.75 22.03
C GLY A 89 11.65 33.70 21.83
N ASP A 90 12.23 34.83 21.45
CA ASP A 90 13.69 34.96 21.32
C ASP A 90 14.32 35.27 22.69
N PHE A 91 14.74 34.21 23.39
CA PHE A 91 15.32 34.30 24.73
C PHE A 91 16.84 34.07 24.72
N ALA A 92 17.56 34.77 23.84
CA ALA A 92 19.03 34.81 23.83
C ALA A 92 19.70 33.42 23.82
N GLY A 93 19.28 32.57 22.87
CA GLY A 93 19.87 31.24 22.66
C GLY A 93 19.29 30.11 23.55
N ARG A 94 18.25 30.39 24.32
CA ARG A 94 17.44 29.37 25.00
C ARG A 94 16.52 28.68 23.99
N GLU A 95 16.50 27.36 24.07
CA GLU A 95 15.74 26.51 23.15
C GLU A 95 15.03 25.43 23.94
N ILE A 96 13.81 25.11 23.52
CA ILE A 96 13.12 23.90 23.91
C ILE A 96 13.06 22.97 22.70
N ALA A 97 13.30 21.69 22.92
CA ALA A 97 13.11 20.66 21.89
C ALA A 97 12.02 19.68 22.32
N LEU A 98 11.06 19.44 21.44
CA LEU A 98 9.92 18.55 21.66
C LEU A 98 10.06 17.31 20.78
N LYS A 99 9.69 16.16 21.33
CA LYS A 99 9.60 14.90 20.57
C LYS A 99 8.29 14.91 19.77
N ILE A 100 8.38 14.83 18.45
CA ILE A 100 7.22 14.84 17.54
C ILE A 100 7.34 13.78 16.45
N GLN A 101 6.21 13.39 15.87
CA GLN A 101 6.15 12.57 14.66
C GLN A 101 5.99 13.50 13.46
N LEU A 102 6.86 13.37 12.46
CA LEU A 102 6.75 14.07 11.19
C LEU A 102 6.31 13.07 10.13
N SER A 103 5.36 13.43 9.28
CA SER A 103 5.01 12.61 8.11
C SER A 103 6.06 12.85 7.01
N GLY A 104 7.07 11.98 6.91
CA GLY A 104 8.08 11.97 5.86
C GLY A 104 9.53 12.24 6.30
N ASP A 105 10.48 11.87 5.44
CA ASP A 105 11.93 11.86 5.70
C ASP A 105 12.63 13.25 5.73
N GLN A 106 11.86 14.35 5.64
CA GLN A 106 12.44 15.71 5.59
C GLN A 106 11.98 16.58 6.77
N CYS A 107 12.95 17.23 7.42
CA CYS A 107 12.69 18.22 8.47
C CYS A 107 11.87 19.40 7.90
N PRO A 108 10.79 19.85 8.58
CA PRO A 108 9.99 20.97 8.12
C PRO A 108 10.83 22.26 8.07
N THR A 109 10.66 23.04 7.01
CA THR A 109 11.38 24.31 6.79
C THR A 109 10.80 25.49 7.59
N SER A 110 9.69 25.28 8.30
CA SER A 110 9.03 26.24 9.18
C SER A 110 8.57 25.54 10.46
N ASN A 111 8.26 26.31 11.51
CA ASN A 111 7.69 25.75 12.73
C ASN A 111 6.35 25.07 12.39
N PRO A 112 6.23 23.72 12.46
CA PRO A 112 5.02 22.99 12.15
C PRO A 112 3.90 23.24 13.17
N LEU A 113 4.18 23.92 14.30
CA LEU A 113 3.19 24.21 15.36
C LEU A 113 2.18 25.31 14.99
N VAL A 114 2.23 25.82 13.76
CA VAL A 114 1.33 26.87 13.25
C VAL A 114 0.76 26.41 11.89
N PRO A 115 -0.58 26.38 11.69
CA PRO A 115 -1.62 27.03 12.50
C PRO A 115 -2.48 26.07 13.35
N GLY A 116 -2.12 24.80 13.50
CA GLY A 116 -2.98 23.79 14.15
C GLY A 116 -2.32 23.05 15.32
N PRO A 117 -3.12 22.39 16.18
CA PRO A 117 -2.58 21.54 17.22
C PRO A 117 -1.78 20.40 16.59
N ILE A 118 -0.55 20.17 17.07
CA ILE A 118 0.22 18.98 16.70
C ILE A 118 0.01 17.93 17.79
N ASN A 119 -0.39 16.73 17.37
CA ASN A 119 -0.47 15.57 18.23
C ASN A 119 0.71 14.65 17.92
N PHE A 120 1.48 14.30 18.95
CA PHE A 120 2.50 13.25 18.90
C PHE A 120 2.01 12.04 19.68
N THR A 121 1.84 10.91 19.01
CA THR A 121 1.48 9.65 19.65
C THR A 121 2.69 8.71 19.68
N GLN A 122 3.05 8.25 20.87
CA GLN A 122 4.09 7.24 21.08
C GLN A 122 3.52 6.01 21.79
N VAL A 123 4.08 4.84 21.51
CA VAL A 123 3.68 3.58 22.13
C VAL A 123 4.72 3.17 23.17
N ILE A 124 4.33 3.08 24.44
CA ILE A 124 5.19 2.58 25.53
C ILE A 124 4.49 1.37 26.14
N ASN A 125 5.13 0.20 26.15
CA ASN A 125 4.56 -1.05 26.67
C ASN A 125 3.13 -1.35 26.13
N GLY A 126 2.90 -1.02 24.85
CA GLY A 126 1.62 -1.20 24.15
C GLY A 126 0.59 -0.10 24.38
N GLN A 127 0.82 0.83 25.31
CA GLN A 127 -0.08 1.93 25.63
C GLN A 127 0.23 3.15 24.77
N HIS A 128 -0.80 3.79 24.21
CA HIS A 128 -0.66 4.98 23.37
C HIS A 128 -0.65 6.24 24.24
N TYR A 129 0.45 6.96 24.20
CA TYR A 129 0.66 8.22 24.89
C TYR A 129 0.61 9.32 23.85
N THR A 130 -0.38 10.19 23.92
CA THR A 130 -0.53 11.31 23.00
C THR A 130 -0.23 12.62 23.70
N THR A 131 0.77 13.33 23.19
CA THR A 131 1.08 14.71 23.56
C THR A 131 0.45 15.64 22.53
N THR A 132 -0.51 16.46 22.93
CA THR A 132 -1.11 17.50 22.09
C THR A 132 -0.49 18.85 22.45
N VAL A 133 0.12 19.51 21.48
CA VAL A 133 0.61 20.88 21.64
C VAL A 133 -0.41 21.84 21.05
N SER A 134 -0.91 22.77 21.85
CA SER A 134 -1.92 23.74 21.43
C SER A 134 -1.51 25.16 21.83
N LYS A 135 -1.76 26.13 20.96
CA LYS A 135 -1.54 27.54 21.28
C LYS A 135 -2.57 27.99 22.34
N SER A 136 -2.10 28.71 23.36
CA SER A 136 -3.00 29.27 24.38
C SER A 136 -3.91 30.33 23.77
N TYR A 137 -5.20 30.27 24.12
CA TYR A 137 -6.17 31.30 23.76
C TYR A 137 -5.96 32.62 24.53
N PHE A 138 -5.33 32.56 25.70
CA PHE A 138 -5.20 33.69 26.61
C PHE A 138 -3.86 34.43 26.49
N PHE A 139 -2.83 33.78 25.94
CA PHE A 139 -1.48 34.31 25.89
C PHE A 139 -0.86 34.07 24.51
N GLU A 140 -0.45 35.14 23.84
CA GLU A 140 -0.06 35.15 22.42
C GLU A 140 1.15 34.25 22.08
N TYR A 141 2.02 33.99 23.05
CA TYR A 141 3.28 33.26 22.87
C TYR A 141 3.33 31.94 23.64
N MET A 142 2.28 31.62 24.40
CA MET A 142 2.26 30.41 25.24
C MET A 142 1.65 29.22 24.51
N TYR A 143 2.27 28.05 24.69
CA TYR A 143 1.77 26.75 24.23
C TYR A 143 1.54 25.82 25.41
N ASN A 144 0.41 25.11 25.37
CA ASN A 144 0.05 24.10 26.35
C ASN A 144 0.33 22.70 25.79
N LEU A 145 0.92 21.84 26.63
CA LEU A 145 1.09 20.42 26.38
C LEU A 145 0.03 19.65 27.16
N ASN A 146 -0.89 19.04 26.43
CA ASN A 146 -1.86 18.13 27.00
C ASN A 146 -1.42 16.70 26.75
N TYR A 147 -1.24 15.97 27.85
CA TYR A 147 -0.88 14.56 27.83
C TYR A 147 -2.13 13.74 28.02
N SER A 148 -2.46 12.92 27.04
CA SER A 148 -3.51 11.93 27.14
C SER A 148 -2.89 10.55 27.04
N ILE A 149 -3.32 9.69 27.94
CA ILE A 149 -3.00 8.27 27.88
C ILE A 149 -4.28 7.62 27.37
N ALA A 150 -4.26 7.07 26.16
CA ALA A 150 -5.36 6.23 25.76
C ALA A 150 -5.39 5.00 26.69
N VAL A 151 -6.59 4.72 27.20
CA VAL A 151 -6.99 3.61 28.07
C VAL A 151 -6.21 2.33 27.77
N PRO A 152 -5.92 1.48 28.79
CA PRO A 152 -4.92 0.41 28.72
C PRO A 152 -5.11 -0.43 27.48
N VAL A 153 -3.99 -0.88 26.92
CA VAL A 153 -3.93 -1.97 25.94
C VAL A 153 -4.93 -3.02 26.42
N GLN A 154 -6.06 -3.12 25.73
CA GLN A 154 -6.60 -4.44 25.53
C GLN A 154 -5.54 -5.09 24.66
N THR A 155 -4.59 -5.79 25.29
CA THR A 155 -3.68 -6.65 24.55
C THR A 155 -4.58 -7.48 23.66
N CYS A 156 -4.45 -7.26 22.34
CA CYS A 156 -5.27 -7.95 21.39
C CYS A 156 -5.15 -9.45 21.69
N PRO A 157 -6.27 -10.18 21.82
CA PRO A 157 -6.22 -11.61 22.11
C PRO A 157 -5.27 -12.32 21.14
N ASN A 158 -4.61 -13.40 21.60
CA ASN A 158 -3.73 -14.19 20.74
C ASN A 158 -4.44 -14.53 19.41
N ASN A 159 -3.72 -14.42 18.29
CA ASN A 159 -4.21 -14.58 16.91
C ASN A 159 -5.08 -13.43 16.35
N THR A 160 -5.06 -12.26 17.00
CA THR A 160 -5.65 -11.03 16.44
C THR A 160 -4.57 -9.96 16.21
N LYS A 161 -4.74 -9.12 15.18
CA LYS A 161 -3.87 -7.96 14.90
C LYS A 161 -4.62 -6.66 15.21
N GLN A 162 -3.90 -5.72 15.80
CA GLN A 162 -4.39 -4.39 16.13
C GLN A 162 -4.50 -3.49 14.88
N PHE A 163 -5.59 -2.71 14.80
CA PHE A 163 -5.80 -1.66 13.80
C PHE A 163 -6.38 -0.40 14.44
N GLN A 164 -6.10 0.75 13.83
CA GLN A 164 -6.73 2.02 14.18
C GLN A 164 -7.84 2.33 13.17
N ARG A 165 -8.97 2.81 13.68
CA ARG A 165 -10.14 3.20 12.89
C ARG A 165 -10.65 4.57 13.35
N PHE A 166 -11.38 5.25 12.47
CA PHE A 166 -11.86 6.62 12.69
C PHE A 166 -13.35 6.74 12.36
N LYS A 167 -14.14 7.22 13.32
CA LYS A 167 -15.58 7.54 13.15
C LYS A 167 -15.98 8.57 14.19
N GLY A 168 -15.72 9.84 13.89
CA GLY A 168 -15.86 10.97 14.82
C GLY A 168 -14.68 11.07 15.80
N GLU A 169 -14.20 9.95 16.32
CA GLU A 169 -13.01 9.83 17.17
C GLU A 169 -12.18 8.61 16.75
N THR A 170 -10.91 8.55 17.17
CA THR A 170 -10.00 7.42 16.90
C THR A 170 -10.23 6.30 17.92
N TYR A 171 -10.46 5.08 17.45
CA TYR A 171 -10.56 3.88 18.28
C TYR A 171 -9.66 2.77 17.74
N VAL A 172 -9.24 1.89 18.65
CA VAL A 172 -8.40 0.74 18.35
C VAL A 172 -9.27 -0.51 18.33
N VAL A 173 -9.12 -1.33 17.30
CA VAL A 173 -9.79 -2.63 17.17
C VAL A 173 -8.76 -3.75 17.03
N CYS A 174 -9.14 -4.96 17.44
CA CYS A 174 -8.36 -6.17 17.24
C CYS A 174 -9.11 -7.07 16.27
N ILE A 175 -8.52 -7.35 15.11
CA ILE A 175 -9.14 -8.16 14.05
C ILE A 175 -8.44 -9.52 14.01
N GLY A 176 -9.21 -10.61 13.95
CA GLY A 176 -8.67 -11.95 13.74
C GLY A 176 -9.70 -12.90 13.16
N LEU A 177 -9.26 -14.11 12.85
CA LEU A 177 -10.09 -15.15 12.24
C LEU A 177 -10.41 -16.23 13.28
N PHE A 178 -11.70 -16.51 13.48
CA PHE A 178 -12.19 -17.49 14.43
C PHE A 178 -13.01 -18.58 13.73
N PHE A 179 -12.89 -19.82 14.19
CA PHE A 179 -13.51 -20.99 13.55
C PHE A 179 -14.64 -21.56 14.40
N PHE A 180 -15.57 -22.26 13.76
CA PHE A 180 -16.58 -23.05 14.45
C PHE A 180 -15.98 -24.37 14.93
N GLU A 181 -16.29 -24.78 16.16
CA GLU A 181 -15.88 -26.07 16.72
C GLU A 181 -16.61 -27.23 16.02
N ALA A 182 -17.92 -27.37 16.25
CA ALA A 182 -18.80 -28.32 15.56
C ALA A 182 -20.28 -27.84 15.60
N PRO A 183 -21.02 -27.92 14.47
CA PRO A 183 -20.55 -28.28 13.13
C PRO A 183 -19.59 -27.21 12.59
N ARG A 184 -18.65 -27.58 11.72
CA ARG A 184 -17.57 -26.68 11.25
C ARG A 184 -18.02 -25.63 10.23
N CYS A 185 -19.26 -25.73 9.74
CA CYS A 185 -19.92 -24.73 8.89
C CYS A 185 -21.25 -24.35 9.54
N ASN A 186 -21.49 -23.05 9.72
CA ASN A 186 -22.72 -22.53 10.32
C ASN A 186 -23.18 -21.24 9.63
N ASN A 187 -24.34 -20.73 10.05
CA ASN A 187 -24.93 -19.47 9.58
C ASN A 187 -24.34 -18.23 10.30
N VAL A 188 -24.72 -17.04 9.81
CA VAL A 188 -24.26 -15.74 10.34
C VAL A 188 -24.64 -15.52 11.81
N THR A 189 -25.78 -16.03 12.26
CA THR A 189 -26.22 -15.92 13.67
C THR A 189 -25.23 -16.61 14.60
N GLN A 190 -24.76 -17.79 14.23
CA GLN A 190 -23.72 -18.51 14.98
C GLN A 190 -22.36 -17.83 14.86
N ALA A 191 -22.04 -17.21 13.72
CA ALA A 191 -20.82 -16.43 13.57
C ALA A 191 -20.77 -15.25 14.56
N TYR A 192 -21.86 -14.49 14.73
CA TYR A 192 -21.97 -13.48 15.78
C TYR A 192 -21.83 -14.08 17.19
N ALA A 193 -22.32 -15.30 17.44
CA ALA A 193 -22.16 -15.95 18.74
C ALA A 193 -20.68 -16.27 19.04
N VAL A 194 -19.93 -16.77 18.05
CA VAL A 194 -18.48 -17.03 18.16
C VAL A 194 -17.72 -15.75 18.49
N CYS A 195 -17.96 -14.66 17.75
CA CYS A 195 -17.28 -13.39 18.01
C CYS A 195 -17.67 -12.80 19.38
N ARG A 196 -18.94 -12.89 19.79
CA ARG A 196 -19.40 -12.43 21.11
C ARG A 196 -18.78 -13.21 22.26
N ALA A 197 -18.50 -14.50 22.10
CA ALA A 197 -17.77 -15.28 23.09
C ALA A 197 -16.35 -14.75 23.33
N GLN A 198 -15.75 -14.10 22.31
CA GLN A 198 -14.46 -13.42 22.40
C GLN A 198 -14.57 -11.95 22.85
N LYS A 199 -15.75 -11.53 23.36
CA LYS A 199 -16.08 -10.13 23.68
C LYS A 199 -15.97 -9.19 22.46
N GLY A 200 -16.11 -9.72 21.24
CA GLY A 200 -16.11 -8.97 19.99
C GLY A 200 -17.42 -9.10 19.23
N THR A 201 -17.41 -8.65 17.97
CA THR A 201 -18.50 -8.80 17.00
C THR A 201 -17.91 -9.24 15.66
N LEU A 202 -18.75 -9.66 14.71
CA LEU A 202 -18.30 -9.75 13.32
C LEU A 202 -17.87 -8.35 12.86
N THR A 203 -16.84 -8.29 12.04
CA THR A 203 -16.33 -7.05 11.48
C THR A 203 -16.05 -7.24 9.99
N GLY A 204 -16.07 -6.14 9.25
CA GLY A 204 -15.53 -6.04 7.91
C GLY A 204 -14.22 -5.27 7.90
N PRO A 205 -13.48 -5.25 6.78
CA PRO A 205 -12.40 -4.29 6.61
C PRO A 205 -12.98 -2.88 6.72
N ALA A 206 -12.27 -1.94 7.35
CA ALA A 206 -12.58 -0.51 7.34
C ALA A 206 -11.68 0.30 6.38
N ASN A 207 -10.51 -0.25 6.05
CA ASN A 207 -9.53 0.37 5.16
C ASN A 207 -8.75 -0.69 4.35
N ALA A 208 -7.87 -0.24 3.45
CA ALA A 208 -7.10 -1.11 2.57
C ALA A 208 -6.09 -2.01 3.33
N GLU A 209 -5.57 -1.54 4.47
CA GLU A 209 -4.64 -2.32 5.29
C GLU A 209 -5.36 -3.49 5.97
N GLU A 210 -6.50 -3.20 6.60
CA GLU A 210 -7.38 -4.23 7.18
C GLU A 210 -7.83 -5.22 6.12
N TYR A 211 -8.20 -4.75 4.93
CA TYR A 211 -8.57 -5.61 3.80
C TYR A 211 -7.45 -6.59 3.44
N LYS A 212 -6.21 -6.08 3.30
CA LYS A 212 -5.05 -6.91 2.96
C LYS A 212 -4.75 -7.92 4.07
N TYR A 213 -4.85 -7.51 5.34
CA TYR A 213 -4.67 -8.43 6.47
C TYR A 213 -5.73 -9.53 6.50
N ILE A 214 -7.02 -9.19 6.37
CA ILE A 214 -8.13 -10.14 6.35
C ILE A 214 -7.96 -11.13 5.20
N GLN A 215 -7.56 -10.66 4.00
CA GLN A 215 -7.24 -11.55 2.89
C GLN A 215 -6.09 -12.51 3.23
N ASN A 216 -5.01 -12.01 3.81
CA ASN A 216 -3.83 -12.82 4.12
C ASN A 216 -4.16 -13.92 5.15
N ILE A 217 -4.87 -13.61 6.23
CA ILE A 217 -5.25 -14.60 7.27
C ILE A 217 -6.29 -15.59 6.76
N SER A 218 -7.19 -15.18 5.85
CA SER A 218 -8.16 -16.08 5.22
C SER A 218 -7.48 -17.05 4.24
N ASN A 219 -6.45 -16.59 3.52
CA ASN A 219 -5.71 -17.43 2.58
C ASN A 219 -4.74 -18.39 3.28
N SER A 220 -4.09 -17.97 4.38
CA SER A 220 -3.16 -18.82 5.13
C SER A 220 -3.90 -19.94 5.88
N SER A 221 -5.09 -19.65 6.41
CA SER A 221 -5.90 -20.63 7.15
C SER A 221 -6.41 -21.81 6.31
N LYS A 222 -6.38 -21.70 4.97
CA LYS A 222 -6.64 -22.80 4.03
C LYS A 222 -5.71 -23.99 4.24
N TYR A 223 -4.48 -23.77 4.70
CA TYR A 223 -3.45 -24.80 4.86
C TYR A 223 -3.41 -25.41 6.25
N THR A 224 -3.92 -24.71 7.27
CA THR A 224 -3.82 -25.13 8.67
C THR A 224 -5.14 -25.68 9.25
N SER A 225 -6.27 -25.39 8.59
CA SER A 225 -7.60 -25.51 9.21
C SER A 225 -8.69 -25.97 8.24
N ASN A 226 -8.32 -26.71 7.17
CA ASN A 226 -9.24 -27.40 6.25
C ASN A 226 -9.31 -28.90 6.55
N PRO A 227 -9.98 -29.33 7.62
CA PRO A 227 -9.96 -30.73 8.05
C PRO A 227 -10.79 -31.65 7.14
N ASP A 228 -11.70 -31.10 6.32
CA ASP A 228 -12.66 -31.87 5.52
C ASP A 228 -12.43 -31.71 4.00
N SER A 229 -11.29 -31.14 3.60
CA SER A 229 -10.87 -31.00 2.19
C SER A 229 -11.86 -30.24 1.29
N TYR A 230 -12.54 -29.22 1.83
CA TYR A 230 -13.41 -28.36 1.02
C TYR A 230 -12.60 -27.60 -0.03
N LYS A 231 -13.16 -27.51 -1.24
CA LYS A 231 -12.55 -26.80 -2.39
C LYS A 231 -12.34 -25.30 -2.12
N TYR A 232 -13.28 -24.71 -1.37
CA TYR A 232 -13.26 -23.31 -0.96
C TYR A 232 -13.65 -23.21 0.51
N LEU A 233 -12.93 -22.38 1.26
CA LEU A 233 -13.35 -21.94 2.59
C LEU A 233 -13.90 -20.51 2.46
N THR A 234 -15.02 -20.27 3.13
CA THR A 234 -15.69 -18.96 3.16
C THR A 234 -15.98 -18.60 4.60
N TYR A 235 -15.77 -17.34 4.94
CA TYR A 235 -15.89 -16.83 6.29
C TYR A 235 -16.96 -15.74 6.32
N TRP A 236 -17.78 -15.74 7.37
CA TRP A 236 -18.74 -14.66 7.60
C TRP A 236 -18.00 -13.39 8.00
N ILE A 237 -18.43 -12.27 7.43
CA ILE A 237 -18.01 -10.91 7.80
C ILE A 237 -19.27 -10.08 8.07
N ASP A 238 -19.09 -8.93 8.72
CA ASP A 238 -20.21 -8.04 9.04
C ASP A 238 -20.79 -7.34 7.79
N GLY A 239 -22.08 -7.01 7.84
CA GLY A 239 -22.81 -6.33 6.76
C GLY A 239 -24.08 -7.09 6.36
N GLU A 240 -25.24 -6.57 6.76
CA GLU A 240 -26.55 -7.06 6.37
C GLU A 240 -27.19 -6.15 5.32
N SER A 241 -27.56 -6.70 4.16
CA SER A 241 -28.25 -5.93 3.11
C SER A 241 -29.71 -5.68 3.50
N THR A 242 -30.13 -4.42 3.47
CA THR A 242 -31.55 -4.09 3.62
C THR A 242 -32.24 -4.18 2.26
N MET A 243 -33.42 -4.82 2.19
CA MET A 243 -34.11 -5.12 0.92
C MET A 243 -34.59 -3.88 0.11
N ARG A 244 -34.28 -2.64 0.53
CA ARG A 244 -34.84 -1.42 -0.10
C ARG A 244 -33.85 -0.44 -0.69
N GLU A 245 -32.56 -0.56 -0.44
CA GLU A 245 -31.53 0.27 -1.07
C GLU A 245 -30.22 -0.52 -1.01
N LYS A 246 -29.22 -0.16 -1.82
CA LYS A 246 -27.90 -0.82 -1.84
C LYS A 246 -27.07 -0.53 -0.58
N ASP A 247 -27.75 -0.46 0.56
CA ASP A 247 -27.24 -0.05 1.85
C ASP A 247 -27.08 -1.29 2.74
N TYR A 248 -25.88 -1.39 3.29
CA TYR A 248 -25.50 -2.42 4.26
C TYR A 248 -25.56 -1.81 5.65
N VAL A 249 -26.19 -2.52 6.58
CA VAL A 249 -26.15 -2.21 8.00
C VAL A 249 -25.05 -3.04 8.63
N PHE A 250 -24.13 -2.39 9.33
CA PHE A 250 -23.01 -3.01 10.03
C PHE A 250 -23.30 -3.02 11.52
N PHE A 251 -23.17 -4.18 12.15
CA PHE A 251 -23.31 -4.34 13.60
C PHE A 251 -22.05 -3.87 14.33
N ASP A 252 -20.89 -3.91 13.66
CA ASP A 252 -19.69 -3.23 14.08
C ASP A 252 -19.80 -1.73 13.79
N TYR A 253 -20.24 -0.98 14.80
CA TYR A 253 -20.34 0.48 14.72
C TYR A 253 -19.01 1.19 14.50
N SER A 254 -17.90 0.47 14.64
CA SER A 254 -16.56 0.99 14.44
C SER A 254 -16.18 1.01 12.95
N HIS A 255 -17.10 0.70 12.04
CA HIS A 255 -16.98 1.08 10.63
C HIS A 255 -18.36 1.36 10.02
N ASP A 256 -18.36 1.87 8.80
CA ASP A 256 -19.48 1.92 7.85
C ASP A 256 -19.20 1.00 6.64
N GLY A 257 -18.25 0.09 6.82
CA GLY A 257 -17.71 -0.83 5.83
C GLY A 257 -16.54 -0.22 5.07
N PHE A 258 -15.55 -1.03 4.67
CA PHE A 258 -14.60 -0.66 3.63
C PHE A 258 -15.37 -0.67 2.32
N THR A 259 -16.10 0.42 2.15
CA THR A 259 -16.61 0.74 0.87
C THR A 259 -15.43 1.17 0.04
N ASN A 260 -15.05 0.33 -0.91
CA ASN A 260 -14.24 0.75 -2.04
C ASN A 260 -15.04 1.76 -2.91
N TYR A 261 -15.97 2.53 -2.32
CA TYR A 261 -16.81 3.50 -2.99
C TYR A 261 -15.94 4.69 -3.36
N LYS A 262 -15.62 4.65 -4.64
CA LYS A 262 -15.08 5.67 -5.52
C LYS A 262 -16.06 6.85 -5.56
N TRP A 263 -16.19 7.57 -4.47
CA TRP A 263 -16.91 8.84 -4.48
C TRP A 263 -16.05 9.85 -5.21
N GLU A 264 -16.58 10.42 -6.28
CA GLU A 264 -15.87 11.40 -7.11
C GLU A 264 -16.32 12.83 -6.82
N VAL A 265 -17.54 12.96 -6.32
CA VAL A 265 -18.14 14.25 -5.97
C VAL A 265 -18.79 14.13 -4.59
N VAL A 266 -18.55 15.14 -3.75
CA VAL A 266 -19.21 15.29 -2.46
C VAL A 266 -19.92 16.64 -2.44
N PHE A 267 -21.20 16.63 -2.10
CA PHE A 267 -22.02 17.82 -1.96
C PHE A 267 -22.38 18.05 -0.50
N LYS A 268 -22.13 19.25 0.00
CA LYS A 268 -22.47 19.64 1.37
C LYS A 268 -23.95 20.00 1.44
N LEU A 269 -24.70 19.27 2.28
CA LEU A 269 -26.08 19.59 2.62
C LEU A 269 -26.16 20.49 3.86
N SER A 270 -25.24 20.30 4.82
CA SER A 270 -25.04 21.12 6.03
C SER A 270 -23.65 20.86 6.62
N ASP A 271 -23.26 21.55 7.70
CA ASP A 271 -21.96 21.35 8.37
C ASP A 271 -21.74 19.94 8.92
N ILE A 272 -22.80 19.16 9.12
CA ILE A 272 -22.75 17.79 9.65
C ILE A 272 -23.34 16.75 8.68
N LYS A 273 -23.66 17.13 7.45
CA LYS A 273 -24.32 16.23 6.48
C LYS A 273 -23.84 16.51 5.06
N CYS A 274 -23.44 15.45 4.37
CA CYS A 274 -23.05 15.49 2.97
C CYS A 274 -23.73 14.38 2.16
N GLN A 275 -23.78 14.57 0.85
CA GLN A 275 -24.21 13.59 -0.14
C GLN A 275 -23.01 13.21 -1.01
N PHE A 276 -22.85 11.92 -1.26
CA PHE A 276 -21.77 11.40 -2.10
C PHE A 276 -22.33 10.94 -3.45
N PHE A 277 -21.58 11.22 -4.52
CA PHE A 277 -21.87 10.71 -5.86
C PHE A 277 -20.73 9.80 -6.30
N ALA A 278 -21.09 8.58 -6.71
CA ALA A 278 -20.16 7.61 -7.27
C ALA A 278 -19.77 7.99 -8.70
N PHE A 279 -18.75 7.32 -9.24
CA PHE A 279 -18.43 7.34 -10.67
C PHE A 279 -19.68 7.16 -11.54
N GLN A 280 -19.86 8.01 -12.56
CA GLN A 280 -21.06 8.12 -13.41
C GLN A 280 -22.35 8.58 -12.72
N GLY A 281 -22.31 8.95 -11.43
CA GLY A 281 -23.49 9.37 -10.68
C GLY A 281 -23.98 10.79 -10.97
N ILE A 282 -23.17 11.64 -11.61
CA ILE A 282 -23.52 13.03 -11.93
C ILE A 282 -22.84 13.49 -13.21
N SER A 283 -23.53 14.20 -14.10
CA SER A 283 -22.94 14.65 -15.38
C SER A 283 -22.52 16.12 -15.38
N THR A 284 -23.05 16.91 -14.46
CA THR A 284 -22.92 18.38 -14.46
C THR A 284 -22.97 18.93 -13.04
N VAL A 285 -22.13 19.92 -12.75
CA VAL A 285 -22.20 20.74 -11.54
C VAL A 285 -22.17 22.21 -11.92
N GLN A 286 -22.90 23.05 -11.18
CA GLN A 286 -23.03 24.47 -11.47
C GLN A 286 -22.77 25.30 -10.22
N GLU A 287 -22.24 26.50 -10.38
CA GLU A 287 -22.12 27.44 -9.27
C GLU A 287 -23.51 27.89 -8.81
N SER A 288 -23.74 27.88 -7.50
CA SER A 288 -24.97 28.39 -6.91
C SER A 288 -24.89 29.90 -6.72
N ALA A 289 -25.96 30.61 -7.09
CA ALA A 289 -26.09 32.05 -6.80
C ALA A 289 -26.41 32.33 -5.32
N ALA A 290 -26.93 31.33 -4.58
CA ALA A 290 -27.12 31.40 -3.13
C ALA A 290 -25.84 30.90 -2.44
N GLY A 291 -25.23 31.73 -1.60
CA GLY A 291 -24.06 31.35 -0.80
C GLY A 291 -24.39 30.23 0.21
N GLY A 292 -23.37 29.43 0.58
CA GLY A 292 -23.49 28.38 1.61
C GLY A 292 -23.51 26.94 1.08
N TYR A 293 -23.55 26.73 -0.24
CA TYR A 293 -23.41 25.41 -0.85
C TYR A 293 -21.96 25.15 -1.24
N GLU A 294 -21.43 23.99 -0.83
CA GLU A 294 -20.05 23.58 -1.13
C GLU A 294 -20.08 22.23 -1.85
N ILE A 295 -19.22 22.12 -2.87
CA ILE A 295 -19.01 20.87 -3.61
C ILE A 295 -17.52 20.59 -3.68
N ALA A 296 -17.14 19.35 -3.40
CA ALA A 296 -15.78 18.88 -3.52
C ALA A 296 -15.70 17.89 -4.69
N LEU A 297 -14.77 18.14 -5.61
CA LEU A 297 -14.48 17.27 -6.74
C LEU A 297 -13.14 16.60 -6.51
N LYS A 298 -13.10 15.29 -6.66
CA LYS A 298 -11.86 14.53 -6.62
C LYS A 298 -11.14 14.69 -7.95
N ILE A 299 -9.95 15.30 -7.93
CA ILE A 299 -9.13 15.58 -9.12
C ILE A 299 -7.67 15.18 -8.92
N GLN A 300 -6.95 14.86 -9.99
CA GLN A 300 -5.50 14.69 -9.96
C GLN A 300 -4.82 16.06 -10.10
N LEU A 301 -4.04 16.45 -9.09
CA LEU A 301 -3.19 17.63 -9.18
C LEU A 301 -1.84 17.27 -9.83
N PRO A 302 -1.28 18.13 -10.72
CA PRO A 302 0.00 17.89 -11.36
C PRO A 302 1.20 18.06 -10.41
N VAL A 303 1.00 18.66 -9.23
CA VAL A 303 2.02 18.87 -8.19
C VAL A 303 1.43 18.57 -6.82
N SER A 304 2.27 18.20 -5.86
CA SER A 304 1.90 17.92 -4.46
C SER A 304 1.52 19.15 -3.63
N LYS A 305 1.39 20.33 -4.26
CA LYS A 305 1.00 21.58 -3.60
C LYS A 305 -0.44 21.91 -3.95
N CYS A 306 -1.21 22.32 -2.94
CA CYS A 306 -2.56 22.82 -3.14
C CYS A 306 -2.51 24.03 -4.10
N PRO A 307 -3.37 24.07 -5.14
CA PRO A 307 -3.38 25.18 -6.07
C PRO A 307 -3.87 26.45 -5.37
N ILE A 308 -3.21 27.58 -5.65
CA ILE A 308 -3.55 28.91 -5.11
C ILE A 308 -4.78 29.55 -5.78
N SER A 309 -5.30 28.92 -6.84
CA SER A 309 -6.49 29.30 -7.57
C SER A 309 -7.28 28.06 -7.97
N ASN A 310 -8.52 28.22 -8.43
CA ASN A 310 -9.34 27.10 -8.88
C ASN A 310 -8.62 26.32 -10.01
N PRO A 311 -8.19 25.06 -9.79
CA PRO A 311 -7.41 24.30 -10.76
C PRO A 311 -8.21 23.92 -12.01
N LEU A 312 -9.54 24.10 -12.00
CA LEU A 312 -10.43 23.82 -13.13
C LEU A 312 -10.37 24.88 -14.24
N ILE A 313 -9.58 25.95 -14.06
CA ILE A 313 -9.36 27.02 -15.04
C ILE A 313 -7.84 27.14 -15.26
N PRO A 314 -7.30 26.91 -16.48
CA PRO A 314 -7.96 27.06 -17.78
C PRO A 314 -8.17 25.76 -18.57
N GLY A 315 -8.05 24.57 -17.97
CA GLY A 315 -8.05 23.31 -18.70
C GLY A 315 -8.82 22.18 -18.02
N PRO A 316 -9.20 21.14 -18.79
CA PRO A 316 -9.85 19.98 -18.21
C PRO A 316 -8.93 19.33 -17.17
N THR A 317 -9.48 19.06 -16.00
CA THR A 317 -8.76 18.30 -14.97
C THR A 317 -9.24 16.86 -14.98
N TYR A 318 -8.30 15.93 -14.80
CA TYR A 318 -8.59 14.50 -14.86
C TYR A 318 -8.40 13.87 -13.48
N LEU A 319 -9.21 12.88 -13.15
CA LEU A 319 -8.92 11.90 -12.12
C LEU A 319 -8.82 10.55 -12.82
N THR A 320 -7.72 9.82 -12.62
CA THR A 320 -7.56 8.47 -13.16
C THR A 320 -7.32 7.50 -12.02
N GLN A 321 -8.10 6.43 -11.95
CA GLN A 321 -8.02 5.43 -10.89
C GLN A 321 -8.09 4.02 -11.47
N THR A 322 -7.23 3.12 -11.01
CA THR A 322 -7.32 1.69 -11.35
C THR A 322 -8.10 0.98 -10.26
N ILE A 323 -9.29 0.45 -10.58
CA ILE A 323 -10.05 -0.39 -9.65
C ILE A 323 -10.60 -1.62 -10.36
N ASN A 324 -10.50 -2.79 -9.73
CA ASN A 324 -10.98 -4.08 -10.24
C ASN A 324 -10.49 -4.36 -11.66
N ASN A 325 -9.20 -4.14 -11.94
CA ASN A 325 -8.60 -4.31 -13.27
C ASN A 325 -9.20 -3.41 -14.37
N GLN A 326 -9.87 -2.32 -13.99
CA GLN A 326 -10.37 -1.29 -14.91
C GLN A 326 -9.72 0.05 -14.56
N LEU A 327 -9.29 0.79 -15.57
CA LEU A 327 -8.89 2.18 -15.44
C LEU A 327 -10.12 3.06 -15.65
N ARG A 328 -10.49 3.82 -14.64
CA ARG A 328 -11.60 4.78 -14.67
C ARG A 328 -11.03 6.17 -14.72
N THR A 329 -11.46 6.95 -15.71
CA THR A 329 -11.05 8.34 -15.88
C THR A 329 -12.28 9.24 -15.83
N THR A 330 -12.20 10.25 -14.98
CA THR A 330 -13.19 11.33 -14.88
C THR A 330 -12.54 12.61 -15.33
N THR A 331 -13.15 13.27 -16.30
CA THR A 331 -12.68 14.55 -16.84
C THR A 331 -13.67 15.62 -16.45
N VAL A 332 -13.19 16.68 -15.81
CA VAL A 332 -13.99 17.86 -15.47
C VAL A 332 -13.61 18.97 -16.45
N SER A 333 -14.58 19.50 -17.19
CA SER A 333 -14.38 20.62 -18.11
C SER A 333 -15.41 21.72 -17.88
N PHE A 334 -15.00 22.98 -17.99
CA PHE A 334 -15.92 24.12 -17.85
C PHE A 334 -16.54 24.47 -19.21
N ASP A 335 -17.87 24.46 -19.29
CA ASP A 335 -18.62 24.96 -20.43
C ASP A 335 -19.01 26.43 -20.18
N SER A 336 -18.34 27.33 -20.90
CA SER A 336 -18.55 28.77 -20.79
C SER A 336 -19.93 29.23 -21.27
N LYS A 337 -20.63 28.44 -22.09
CA LYS A 337 -21.98 28.80 -22.60
C LYS A 337 -23.05 28.51 -21.57
N SER A 338 -23.01 27.33 -20.95
CA SER A 338 -23.97 26.95 -19.91
C SER A 338 -23.57 27.40 -18.51
N LYS A 339 -22.33 27.86 -18.33
CA LYS A 339 -21.71 28.18 -17.02
C LYS A 339 -21.73 26.98 -16.07
N GLN A 340 -21.49 25.78 -16.61
CA GLN A 340 -21.50 24.53 -15.87
C GLN A 340 -20.17 23.79 -16.04
N TYR A 341 -19.77 23.04 -15.02
CA TYR A 341 -18.72 22.05 -15.13
C TYR A 341 -19.33 20.74 -15.58
N LYS A 342 -18.88 20.23 -16.73
CA LYS A 342 -19.27 18.95 -17.29
C LYS A 342 -18.30 17.87 -16.83
N LEU A 343 -18.85 16.77 -16.34
CA LEU A 343 -18.10 15.57 -15.98
C LEU A 343 -18.29 14.53 -17.09
N THR A 344 -17.18 14.08 -17.68
CA THR A 344 -17.20 12.96 -18.63
C THR A 344 -16.42 11.79 -18.07
N TYR A 345 -16.96 10.61 -18.31
CA TYR A 345 -16.48 9.35 -17.75
C TYR A 345 -15.94 8.48 -18.87
N ARG A 346 -14.82 7.82 -18.61
CA ARG A 346 -14.25 6.82 -19.50
C ARG A 346 -13.84 5.60 -18.68
N VAL A 347 -14.22 4.42 -19.13
CA VAL A 347 -13.77 3.16 -18.54
C VAL A 347 -12.89 2.45 -19.56
N ILE A 348 -11.72 2.01 -19.12
CA ILE A 348 -10.83 1.16 -19.90
C ILE A 348 -10.72 -0.16 -19.15
N SER A 349 -11.11 -1.24 -19.79
CA SER A 349 -11.10 -2.59 -19.23
C SER A 349 -10.31 -3.53 -20.14
N CYS A 350 -10.14 -4.77 -19.70
CA CYS A 350 -9.44 -5.79 -20.45
C CYS A 350 -10.38 -6.96 -20.79
N PRO A 351 -10.21 -7.59 -21.96
CA PRO A 351 -10.91 -8.83 -22.29
C PRO A 351 -10.69 -9.92 -21.22
N GLU A 352 -11.58 -10.91 -21.17
CA GLU A 352 -11.49 -12.01 -20.18
C GLU A 352 -10.11 -12.68 -20.18
N ASN A 353 -9.68 -13.10 -18.99
CA ASN A 353 -8.39 -13.76 -18.75
C ASN A 353 -7.15 -12.91 -19.09
N THR A 354 -7.32 -11.59 -19.20
CA THR A 354 -6.20 -10.64 -19.37
C THR A 354 -6.19 -9.57 -18.28
N LYS A 355 -5.01 -9.01 -18.01
CA LYS A 355 -4.80 -8.00 -16.97
C LYS A 355 -4.32 -6.68 -17.56
N LEU A 356 -4.89 -5.57 -17.07
CA LEU A 356 -4.55 -4.23 -17.51
C LEU A 356 -3.20 -3.79 -16.92
N PHE A 357 -2.31 -3.32 -17.79
CA PHE A 357 -1.06 -2.69 -17.42
C PHE A 357 -0.92 -1.32 -18.07
N LEU A 358 -0.34 -0.40 -17.30
CA LEU A 358 -0.01 0.96 -17.74
C LEU A 358 1.49 1.00 -18.02
N ARG A 359 1.85 1.07 -19.30
CA ARG A 359 3.22 1.23 -19.77
C ARG A 359 3.50 2.68 -20.12
N ARG A 360 4.76 3.01 -20.41
CA ARG A 360 5.13 4.36 -20.84
C ARG A 360 4.46 4.67 -22.18
N GLY A 361 3.39 5.47 -22.14
CA GLY A 361 2.65 5.90 -23.32
C GLY A 361 1.64 4.88 -23.89
N ALA A 362 1.49 3.70 -23.28
CA ALA A 362 0.56 2.67 -23.75
C ALA A 362 -0.26 2.05 -22.60
N LYS A 363 -1.47 1.61 -22.93
CA LYS A 363 -2.34 0.83 -22.03
C LYS A 363 -2.56 -0.50 -22.71
N VAL A 364 -2.17 -1.59 -22.06
CA VAL A 364 -2.15 -2.92 -22.69
C VAL A 364 -2.83 -3.95 -21.79
N CYS A 365 -3.45 -4.95 -22.40
CA CYS A 365 -4.00 -6.09 -21.70
C CYS A 365 -3.11 -7.31 -21.94
N ILE A 366 -2.49 -7.83 -20.88
CA ILE A 366 -1.56 -8.96 -20.99
C ILE A 366 -2.27 -10.25 -20.56
N GLY A 367 -2.18 -11.28 -21.39
CA GLY A 367 -2.76 -12.59 -21.13
C GLY A 367 -1.93 -13.72 -21.71
N LEU A 368 -2.17 -14.92 -21.17
CA LEU A 368 -1.59 -16.16 -21.66
C LEU A 368 -2.62 -16.89 -22.52
N PHE A 369 -2.26 -17.20 -23.75
CA PHE A 369 -3.15 -17.85 -24.70
C PHE A 369 -2.56 -19.17 -25.18
N PHE A 370 -3.42 -20.17 -25.33
CA PHE A 370 -3.03 -21.55 -25.58
C PHE A 370 -3.36 -21.97 -27.01
N PHE A 371 -2.58 -22.89 -27.56
CA PHE A 371 -2.91 -23.53 -28.83
C PHE A 371 -4.06 -24.54 -28.68
N GLU A 372 -4.99 -24.60 -29.61
CA GLU A 372 -6.05 -25.62 -29.59
C GLU A 372 -5.54 -26.94 -30.18
N ASP A 373 -5.08 -26.91 -31.44
CA ASP A 373 -4.47 -28.04 -32.14
C ASP A 373 -3.48 -27.53 -33.23
N PRO A 374 -2.24 -28.06 -33.32
CA PRO A 374 -1.59 -28.90 -32.32
C PRO A 374 -1.36 -28.14 -31.00
N ARG A 375 -1.49 -28.84 -29.87
CA ARG A 375 -1.42 -28.25 -28.51
C ARG A 375 -0.06 -27.68 -28.14
N CYS A 376 1.00 -28.16 -28.80
CA CYS A 376 2.35 -27.62 -28.68
C CYS A 376 2.79 -27.11 -30.05
N ASN A 377 3.20 -25.85 -30.14
CA ASN A 377 3.45 -25.22 -31.44
C ASN A 377 4.60 -24.21 -31.41
N ASN A 378 5.00 -23.74 -32.59
CA ASN A 378 6.20 -22.94 -32.79
C ASN A 378 5.95 -21.42 -32.64
N TYR A 379 7.03 -20.65 -32.67
CA TYR A 379 7.00 -19.19 -32.46
C TYR A 379 6.13 -18.45 -33.48
N ALA A 380 6.16 -18.88 -34.75
CA ALA A 380 5.35 -18.25 -35.79
C ALA A 380 3.85 -18.43 -35.52
N GLN A 381 3.45 -19.60 -35.02
CA GLN A 381 2.07 -19.86 -34.61
C GLN A 381 1.71 -19.12 -33.32
N ALA A 382 2.66 -18.91 -32.41
CA ALA A 382 2.46 -18.06 -31.23
C ALA A 382 2.17 -16.59 -31.62
N SER A 383 2.95 -16.05 -32.55
CA SER A 383 2.71 -14.73 -33.13
C SER A 383 1.35 -14.63 -33.82
N ALA A 384 0.99 -15.62 -34.64
CA ALA A 384 -0.32 -15.69 -35.29
C ALA A 384 -1.47 -15.75 -34.26
N LEU A 385 -1.30 -16.50 -33.17
CA LEU A 385 -2.28 -16.60 -32.08
C LEU A 385 -2.55 -15.23 -31.42
N CYS A 386 -1.52 -14.43 -31.17
CA CYS A 386 -1.69 -13.08 -30.64
C CYS A 386 -2.34 -12.14 -31.67
N LYS A 387 -1.92 -12.20 -32.94
CA LYS A 387 -2.47 -11.37 -34.03
C LYS A 387 -3.94 -11.65 -34.30
N ALA A 388 -4.40 -12.88 -34.16
CA ALA A 388 -5.81 -13.25 -34.24
C ALA A 388 -6.70 -12.54 -33.20
N LYS A 389 -6.10 -11.97 -32.15
CA LYS A 389 -6.76 -11.19 -31.09
C LYS A 389 -6.44 -9.69 -31.20
N ASN A 390 -6.03 -9.24 -32.38
CA ASN A 390 -5.54 -7.88 -32.66
C ASN A 390 -4.36 -7.45 -31.78
N GLY A 391 -3.57 -8.41 -31.30
CA GLY A 391 -2.42 -8.20 -30.43
C GLY A 391 -1.09 -8.60 -31.05
N THR A 392 -0.06 -8.62 -30.22
CA THR A 392 1.29 -9.09 -30.57
C THR A 392 1.81 -10.01 -29.49
N LEU A 393 2.88 -10.76 -29.79
CA LEU A 393 3.71 -11.31 -28.73
C LEU A 393 4.19 -10.17 -27.83
N THR A 394 4.33 -10.44 -26.53
CA THR A 394 4.81 -9.44 -25.57
C THR A 394 5.79 -10.07 -24.58
N GLY A 395 6.41 -9.23 -23.77
CA GLY A 395 7.19 -9.61 -22.60
C GLY A 395 7.03 -8.59 -21.48
N PRO A 396 7.76 -8.77 -20.36
CA PRO A 396 7.67 -7.86 -19.22
C PRO A 396 8.21 -6.46 -19.56
N ALA A 397 7.42 -5.42 -19.31
CA ALA A 397 7.89 -4.03 -19.37
C ALA A 397 8.41 -3.50 -18.03
N ASN A 398 8.16 -4.23 -16.93
CA ASN A 398 8.60 -3.90 -15.57
C ASN A 398 8.48 -5.14 -14.66
N ALA A 399 8.92 -5.02 -13.40
CA ALA A 399 8.91 -6.11 -12.43
C ALA A 399 7.49 -6.62 -12.09
N ASP A 400 6.47 -5.76 -12.08
CA ASP A 400 5.10 -6.16 -11.78
C ASP A 400 4.49 -7.00 -12.91
N GLU A 401 4.77 -6.62 -14.16
CA GLU A 401 4.41 -7.42 -15.33
C GLU A 401 5.15 -8.77 -15.31
N TYR A 402 6.45 -8.78 -15.02
CA TYR A 402 7.20 -10.04 -14.92
C TYR A 402 6.60 -10.97 -13.86
N LYS A 403 6.30 -10.45 -12.67
CA LYS A 403 5.67 -11.22 -11.60
C LYS A 403 4.31 -11.78 -12.02
N TYR A 404 3.49 -10.99 -12.72
CA TYR A 404 2.22 -11.46 -13.27
C TYR A 404 2.41 -12.58 -14.29
N ILE A 405 3.36 -12.43 -15.22
CA ILE A 405 3.70 -13.44 -16.23
C ILE A 405 4.12 -14.75 -15.57
N GLN A 406 4.99 -14.71 -14.55
CA GLN A 406 5.38 -15.90 -13.80
C GLN A 406 4.19 -16.58 -13.13
N ASN A 407 3.30 -15.80 -12.51
CA ASN A 407 2.13 -16.34 -11.82
C ASN A 407 1.16 -17.03 -12.78
N ILE A 408 0.84 -16.41 -13.92
CA ILE A 408 -0.09 -17.00 -14.89
C ILE A 408 0.52 -18.24 -15.55
N SER A 409 1.81 -18.21 -15.90
CA SER A 409 2.53 -19.37 -16.43
C SER A 409 2.54 -20.53 -15.43
N ASN A 410 2.88 -20.29 -14.17
CA ASN A 410 2.86 -21.34 -13.15
C ASN A 410 1.46 -21.91 -12.92
N SER A 411 0.44 -21.06 -12.86
CA SER A 411 -0.95 -21.50 -12.65
C SER A 411 -1.47 -22.37 -13.80
N SER A 412 -1.02 -22.12 -15.03
CA SER A 412 -1.47 -22.83 -16.22
C SER A 412 -1.01 -24.28 -16.29
N ASN A 413 0.06 -24.66 -15.58
CA ASN A 413 0.55 -26.05 -15.51
C ASN A 413 -0.53 -27.03 -15.04
N TYR A 414 -1.46 -26.56 -14.21
CA TYR A 414 -2.52 -27.38 -13.63
C TYR A 414 -3.79 -27.43 -14.49
N THR A 415 -3.97 -26.48 -15.41
CA THR A 415 -5.21 -26.34 -16.20
C THR A 415 -5.01 -26.63 -17.68
N SER A 416 -3.76 -26.61 -18.16
CA SER A 416 -3.43 -26.56 -19.59
C SER A 416 -2.45 -27.65 -20.03
N ASN A 417 -2.23 -28.70 -19.22
CA ASN A 417 -1.34 -29.84 -19.51
C ASN A 417 -2.09 -31.18 -19.71
N PRO A 418 -2.98 -31.29 -20.72
CA PRO A 418 -3.79 -32.50 -20.90
C PRO A 418 -2.97 -33.74 -21.34
N ASP A 419 -1.78 -33.54 -21.88
CA ASP A 419 -0.93 -34.62 -22.42
C ASP A 419 0.23 -35.01 -21.46
N SER A 420 0.21 -34.47 -20.23
CA SER A 420 1.15 -34.78 -19.14
C SER A 420 2.63 -34.59 -19.49
N PHE A 421 2.96 -33.46 -20.11
CA PHE A 421 4.36 -33.05 -20.28
C PHE A 421 5.00 -32.70 -18.93
N ASP A 422 6.30 -32.96 -18.77
CA ASP A 422 7.00 -32.59 -17.53
C ASP A 422 7.01 -31.06 -17.32
N TYR A 423 7.13 -30.30 -18.41
CA TYR A 423 7.21 -28.84 -18.39
C TYR A 423 6.36 -28.21 -19.49
N LEU A 424 5.56 -27.20 -19.12
CA LEU A 424 4.97 -26.28 -20.08
C LEU A 424 5.79 -24.99 -20.15
N THR A 425 5.98 -24.50 -21.37
CA THR A 425 6.60 -23.21 -21.62
C THR A 425 5.83 -22.45 -22.69
N TYR A 426 6.05 -21.15 -22.77
CA TYR A 426 5.26 -20.24 -23.58
C TYR A 426 6.18 -19.32 -24.35
N TRP A 427 5.88 -19.12 -25.64
CA TRP A 427 6.60 -18.15 -26.45
C TRP A 427 6.30 -16.73 -25.95
N ILE A 428 7.35 -15.94 -25.79
CA ILE A 428 7.28 -14.52 -25.46
C ILE A 428 8.01 -13.73 -26.53
N ASP A 429 7.84 -12.42 -26.56
CA ASP A 429 8.44 -11.61 -27.62
C ASP A 429 9.97 -11.63 -27.60
N GLY A 430 10.56 -11.62 -28.79
CA GLY A 430 12.01 -11.66 -29.00
C GLY A 430 12.44 -12.77 -29.95
N ALA A 431 12.86 -12.37 -31.15
CA ALA A 431 13.48 -13.24 -32.15
C ALA A 431 14.89 -12.74 -32.49
N GLY A 432 15.88 -13.63 -32.48
CA GLY A 432 17.28 -13.30 -32.76
C GLY A 432 17.53 -12.93 -34.22
N THR A 433 18.43 -11.96 -34.45
CA THR A 433 18.86 -11.48 -35.78
C THR A 433 20.37 -11.63 -36.02
N ASN A 434 21.05 -12.47 -35.23
CA ASN A 434 22.50 -12.59 -35.04
C ASN A 434 23.17 -11.48 -34.22
N THR A 435 22.59 -10.28 -34.17
CA THR A 435 23.19 -9.13 -33.46
C THR A 435 22.31 -8.59 -32.34
N ALA A 436 20.99 -8.75 -32.47
CA ALA A 436 20.00 -8.27 -31.51
C ALA A 436 18.79 -9.23 -31.45
N TYR A 437 17.86 -8.92 -30.56
CA TYR A 437 16.51 -9.45 -30.64
C TYR A 437 15.61 -8.39 -31.29
N THR A 438 14.71 -8.83 -32.17
CA THR A 438 13.60 -8.01 -32.67
C THR A 438 12.33 -8.37 -31.91
N PHE A 439 11.50 -7.34 -31.67
CA PHE A 439 10.29 -7.41 -30.87
C PHE A 439 9.10 -6.98 -31.71
N GLU A 440 8.00 -7.71 -31.61
CA GLU A 440 6.71 -7.32 -32.19
C GLU A 440 6.01 -6.24 -31.37
N ASP A 441 6.21 -6.23 -30.06
CA ASP A 441 5.64 -5.27 -29.12
C ASP A 441 6.65 -4.15 -28.81
N PRO A 442 6.42 -2.93 -29.33
CA PRO A 442 7.33 -1.83 -29.14
C PRO A 442 7.26 -1.21 -27.73
N THR A 443 6.38 -1.71 -26.84
CA THR A 443 6.03 -1.03 -25.59
C THR A 443 6.68 -1.62 -24.33
N HIS A 444 7.42 -2.72 -24.42
CA HIS A 444 8.06 -3.39 -23.27
C HIS A 444 9.57 -3.15 -23.10
N ASP A 445 10.12 -2.14 -23.79
CA ASP A 445 11.54 -1.72 -23.68
C ASP A 445 12.57 -2.85 -23.93
N GLY A 446 12.26 -3.73 -24.90
CA GLY A 446 13.14 -4.83 -25.31
C GLY A 446 13.43 -5.81 -24.17
N THR A 447 14.69 -6.22 -24.00
CA THR A 447 15.10 -7.20 -22.97
C THR A 447 15.39 -6.60 -21.59
N THR A 448 15.16 -5.29 -21.39
CA THR A 448 15.61 -4.58 -20.17
C THR A 448 15.06 -5.19 -18.89
N ASN A 449 13.80 -5.63 -18.92
CA ASN A 449 13.11 -6.22 -17.77
C ASN A 449 13.02 -7.75 -17.83
N TYR A 450 13.77 -8.37 -18.75
CA TYR A 450 13.76 -9.82 -18.91
C TYR A 450 14.70 -10.42 -17.87
N GLN A 451 14.15 -11.27 -17.01
CA GLN A 451 14.94 -12.04 -16.06
C GLN A 451 15.36 -13.33 -16.73
N TRP A 452 16.66 -13.47 -16.96
CA TRP A 452 17.23 -14.61 -17.67
C TRP A 452 17.50 -15.77 -16.73
N ALA A 453 17.36 -16.99 -17.23
CA ALA A 453 17.83 -18.19 -16.54
C ALA A 453 19.35 -18.14 -16.33
N GLU A 454 19.80 -18.78 -15.26
CA GLU A 454 21.24 -18.90 -14.98
C GLU A 454 21.90 -19.86 -16.00
N GLY A 455 23.11 -19.55 -16.44
CA GLY A 455 23.88 -20.43 -17.33
C GLY A 455 23.38 -20.55 -18.77
N VAL A 456 22.33 -19.83 -19.18
CA VAL A 456 21.81 -19.91 -20.56
C VAL A 456 22.54 -18.97 -21.52
N SER A 457 22.82 -19.46 -22.74
CA SER A 457 23.35 -18.62 -23.81
C SER A 457 22.33 -17.55 -24.21
N ARG A 458 22.83 -16.37 -24.56
CA ARG A 458 22.04 -15.27 -25.16
C ARG A 458 22.62 -15.01 -26.55
N SER A 459 22.62 -16.05 -27.37
CA SER A 459 23.30 -16.07 -28.66
C SER A 459 22.73 -15.03 -29.61
N LYS A 460 21.45 -14.66 -29.45
CA LYS A 460 20.72 -13.77 -30.37
C LYS A 460 20.78 -14.29 -31.82
N ALA A 461 21.12 -15.55 -32.02
CA ALA A 461 21.34 -16.12 -33.34
C ALA A 461 20.03 -16.10 -34.13
N ALA A 462 20.12 -15.91 -35.44
CA ALA A 462 18.96 -15.98 -36.31
C ALA A 462 18.28 -17.34 -36.15
N GLY A 463 16.97 -17.32 -35.90
CA GLY A 463 16.18 -18.52 -35.63
C GLY A 463 16.18 -18.98 -34.17
N GLN A 464 16.73 -18.21 -33.23
CA GLN A 464 16.50 -18.38 -31.78
C GLN A 464 15.41 -17.44 -31.30
N CYS A 465 14.45 -17.96 -30.54
CA CYS A 465 13.29 -17.23 -30.04
C CYS A 465 13.14 -17.38 -28.53
N LEU A 466 12.53 -16.37 -27.90
CA LEU A 466 12.43 -16.31 -26.44
C LEU A 466 11.19 -17.03 -25.91
N HIS A 467 11.35 -17.72 -24.79
CA HIS A 467 10.27 -18.43 -24.13
C HIS A 467 10.39 -18.36 -22.60
N ASN A 468 9.27 -18.60 -21.92
CA ASN A 468 9.15 -18.54 -20.48
C ASN A 468 8.03 -19.46 -19.97
N PRO A 469 8.22 -20.21 -18.87
CA PRO A 469 9.45 -20.38 -18.11
C PRO A 469 10.46 -21.31 -18.79
N ASN A 470 11.75 -21.18 -18.46
CA ASN A 470 12.74 -22.21 -18.73
C ASN A 470 12.46 -23.45 -17.86
N PRO A 471 12.43 -24.67 -18.43
CA PRO A 471 12.16 -25.91 -17.71
C PRO A 471 13.05 -26.15 -16.46
N LEU A 472 14.30 -25.70 -16.47
CA LEU A 472 15.29 -25.96 -15.41
C LEU A 472 15.44 -24.80 -14.41
N HIS A 473 15.09 -23.57 -14.81
CA HIS A 473 15.45 -22.36 -14.06
C HIS A 473 14.32 -21.35 -13.88
N VAL A 474 13.09 -21.66 -14.34
CA VAL A 474 11.85 -20.86 -14.19
C VAL A 474 11.85 -19.50 -14.91
N ASN A 475 13.02 -18.95 -15.23
CA ASN A 475 13.24 -17.65 -15.88
C ASN A 475 13.28 -17.77 -17.42
N ILE A 476 13.47 -16.65 -18.11
CA ILE A 476 13.44 -16.57 -19.59
C ILE A 476 14.65 -17.25 -20.22
N SER A 477 14.45 -17.89 -21.38
CA SER A 477 15.53 -18.48 -22.19
C SER A 477 15.25 -18.39 -23.69
N GLU A 478 16.27 -18.71 -24.48
CA GLU A 478 16.17 -18.83 -25.93
C GLU A 478 16.13 -20.30 -26.36
N TYR A 479 15.39 -20.59 -27.42
CA TYR A 479 15.36 -21.90 -28.08
C TYR A 479 15.02 -21.73 -29.57
N PRO A 480 15.35 -22.71 -30.46
CA PRO A 480 15.00 -22.60 -31.87
C PRO A 480 13.53 -22.26 -32.10
N CYS A 481 13.26 -21.22 -32.90
CA CYS A 481 11.92 -20.72 -33.19
C CYS A 481 10.98 -21.76 -33.81
N THR A 482 11.54 -22.81 -34.42
CA THR A 482 10.83 -23.93 -35.04
C THR A 482 10.42 -25.01 -34.05
N ALA A 483 10.89 -24.95 -32.80
CA ALA A 483 10.57 -25.93 -31.78
C ALA A 483 9.07 -25.94 -31.46
N THR A 484 8.54 -27.12 -31.19
CA THR A 484 7.14 -27.31 -30.80
C THR A 484 7.05 -28.08 -29.48
N PHE A 485 7.85 -29.15 -29.35
CA PHE A 485 7.99 -29.92 -28.11
C PHE A 485 9.34 -30.68 -28.07
N LEU A 486 9.73 -31.13 -26.88
CA LEU A 486 10.79 -32.11 -26.65
C LEU A 486 10.14 -33.37 -26.07
N VAL A 487 10.43 -34.55 -26.64
CA VAL A 487 9.79 -35.86 -26.39
C VAL A 487 9.26 -36.01 -24.95
N LYS A 488 7.97 -35.68 -24.75
CA LYS A 488 7.24 -35.62 -23.46
C LYS A 488 7.85 -34.77 -22.32
N ALA A 489 9.03 -34.21 -22.50
CA ALA A 489 9.69 -33.35 -21.52
C ALA A 489 9.13 -31.92 -21.56
N VAL A 490 9.07 -31.28 -22.74
CA VAL A 490 8.74 -29.84 -22.84
C VAL A 490 7.70 -29.62 -23.92
N CYS A 491 6.66 -28.84 -23.62
CA CYS A 491 5.66 -28.39 -24.58
C CYS A 491 5.63 -26.87 -24.65
N TRP A 492 5.82 -26.29 -25.84
CA TRP A 492 5.51 -24.87 -26.08
C TRP A 492 4.01 -24.73 -26.26
N ARG A 493 3.31 -24.55 -25.14
CA ARG A 493 1.85 -24.71 -25.04
C ARG A 493 1.08 -23.50 -25.58
N GLY A 494 1.74 -22.37 -25.74
CA GLY A 494 1.06 -21.13 -26.12
C GLY A 494 1.97 -19.93 -26.23
N ALA A 495 1.34 -18.76 -26.14
CA ALA A 495 1.94 -17.46 -26.35
C ALA A 495 1.52 -16.48 -25.25
N LEU A 496 2.48 -15.66 -24.80
CA LEU A 496 2.17 -14.47 -24.03
C LEU A 496 1.83 -13.33 -24.99
N CYS A 497 0.61 -12.83 -24.92
CA CYS A 497 0.13 -11.78 -25.82
C CYS A 497 -0.20 -10.51 -25.07
N GLN A 498 0.08 -9.36 -25.70
CA GLN A 498 -0.57 -8.10 -25.36
C GLN A 498 -1.66 -7.82 -26.40
N ILE A 499 -2.85 -7.48 -25.92
CA ILE A 499 -4.01 -7.16 -26.76
C ILE A 499 -4.58 -5.79 -26.40
N PRO A 500 -5.32 -5.14 -27.32
CA PRO A 500 -5.90 -3.83 -27.07
C PRO A 500 -6.91 -3.87 -25.92
N PRO A 501 -6.95 -2.83 -25.06
CA PRO A 501 -7.99 -2.72 -24.05
C PRO A 501 -9.35 -2.35 -24.68
N ILE A 502 -10.41 -2.68 -23.96
CA ILE A 502 -11.80 -2.29 -24.29
C ILE A 502 -12.00 -0.88 -23.71
N ILE A 503 -12.60 0.01 -24.51
CA ILE A 503 -12.88 1.39 -24.11
C ILE A 503 -14.39 1.60 -24.15
N GLU A 504 -14.95 1.98 -23.00
CA GLU A 504 -16.38 2.25 -22.77
C GLU A 504 -16.61 3.71 -22.33
#